data_AF-A0A856MI67-F1
#
_entry.id   AF-A0A856MI67-F1
#
_cell.length_a   1.000
_cell.length_b   1.000
_cell.length_c   1.000
_cell.angle_alpha   90.00
_cell.angle_beta   90.00
_cell.angle_gamma   90.00
#
_symmetry.space_group_name_H-M   'P 1'
#
loop_
_entity.id
_entity.type
_entity.pdbx_description
1 polymer ?
#
loop_
_entity_poly.entity_id
_entity_poly.type
_entity_poly.pdbx_seq_one_letter_code
_entity_poly.pdbx_strand_id
1 'polypeptide(L)'
;MQWRLLLLVACIGSLSISSVASAPNVGVCVEQPLKQRLGNQLQYKAKSITVKVLSKDFLGSGILIHKQGSVYTVLTNAHVLKSGKPPYQIQTPDGYVYVADVPSTKDSPPYFKNNDLAVLQFRSPKVSYAIASIGSASSLNVGNEVFAAGFPFDFDTNQDQGFVFKTGKVSLILKKALEGGYQIGYTNDLQKGMSGGPLLNRFGEVVAINGMHAEPLWGNPYVYQDGTQPEQPLRERMSKSSWGIPIETWKNAKNPTP
;
A
#
# COMPACT_ATOMS: atom_id res chain seq x y z
N MET A 1 54.97 59.45 19.04
CA MET A 1 56.22 59.00 18.35
C MET A 1 55.84 57.75 17.58
N GLN A 2 55.62 57.86 16.26
CA GLN A 2 56.62 57.67 15.20
C GLN A 2 57.09 56.20 15.13
N TRP A 3 57.29 55.50 14.01
CA TRP A 3 56.92 55.56 12.59
C TRP A 3 57.76 54.42 11.97
N ARG A 4 57.20 53.59 11.06
CA ARG A 4 57.82 52.94 9.87
C ARG A 4 59.16 52.17 10.04
N LEU A 5 59.36 51.00 9.43
CA LEU A 5 59.69 50.88 8.00
C LEU A 5 59.64 49.40 7.54
N LEU A 6 59.17 49.20 6.30
CA LEU A 6 59.24 47.96 5.53
C LEU A 6 60.69 47.52 5.24
N LEU A 7 60.88 46.23 5.00
CA LEU A 7 61.83 45.73 4.00
C LEU A 7 61.26 44.48 3.30
N LEU A 8 61.08 44.60 1.98
CA LEU A 8 60.83 43.52 1.03
C LEU A 8 62.09 42.66 0.90
N VAL A 9 61.92 41.33 0.80
CA VAL A 9 62.82 40.48 0.02
C VAL A 9 61.96 39.56 -0.85
N ALA A 10 62.11 39.73 -2.15
CA ALA A 10 61.58 38.84 -3.18
C ALA A 10 62.60 37.73 -3.44
N CYS A 11 62.14 36.48 -3.47
CA CYS A 11 62.87 35.37 -4.10
C CYS A 11 61.94 34.69 -5.10
N ILE A 12 62.37 34.74 -6.35
CA ILE A 12 61.73 34.21 -7.55
C ILE A 12 62.26 32.77 -7.70
N GLY A 13 61.37 31.79 -7.80
CA GLY A 13 61.74 30.38 -7.97
C GLY A 13 60.64 29.59 -8.68
N SER A 14 60.71 29.59 -10.01
CA SER A 14 60.11 28.67 -11.00
C SER A 14 58.95 27.76 -10.56
N LEU A 15 57.74 28.06 -11.05
CA LEU A 15 56.62 27.11 -11.16
C LEU A 15 56.84 26.20 -12.37
N SER A 16 57.09 24.92 -12.14
CA SER A 16 56.89 23.89 -13.16
C SER A 16 55.41 23.49 -13.12
N ILE A 17 54.64 23.95 -14.10
CA ILE A 17 53.25 23.51 -14.27
C ILE A 17 53.27 22.19 -15.01
N SER A 18 53.24 21.09 -14.27
CA SER A 18 52.89 19.78 -14.83
C SER A 18 51.38 19.80 -15.13
N SER A 19 51.02 19.88 -16.41
CA SER A 19 49.64 19.70 -16.85
C SER A 19 49.22 18.24 -16.62
N VAL A 20 48.62 17.97 -15.46
CA VAL A 20 47.89 16.72 -15.26
C VAL A 20 46.58 16.86 -16.01
N ALA A 21 46.50 16.31 -17.22
CA ALA A 21 45.23 16.15 -17.92
C ALA A 21 44.31 15.32 -17.02
N SER A 22 43.30 15.95 -16.43
CA SER A 22 42.23 15.24 -15.73
C SER A 22 41.41 14.50 -16.78
N ALA A 23 41.57 13.19 -16.84
CA ALA A 23 40.62 12.35 -17.56
C ALA A 23 39.22 12.62 -16.96
N PRO A 24 38.17 12.79 -17.78
CA PRO A 24 36.82 12.94 -17.25
C PRO A 24 36.49 11.68 -16.47
N ASN A 25 36.04 11.86 -15.23
CA ASN A 25 35.41 10.80 -14.45
C ASN A 25 34.26 10.25 -15.28
N VAL A 26 34.49 9.11 -15.94
CA VAL A 26 33.42 8.32 -16.53
C VAL A 26 32.59 7.85 -15.35
N GLY A 27 31.49 8.56 -15.10
CA GLY A 27 30.52 8.18 -14.10
C GLY A 27 30.09 6.76 -14.40
N VAL A 28 30.49 5.83 -13.52
CA VAL A 28 30.03 4.44 -13.59
C VAL A 28 28.51 4.50 -13.45
N CYS A 29 27.78 4.25 -14.54
CA CYS A 29 26.38 3.92 -14.46
C CYS A 29 26.29 2.63 -13.65
N VAL A 30 26.00 2.74 -12.35
CA VAL A 30 25.76 1.57 -11.51
C VAL A 30 24.47 0.94 -12.01
N GLU A 31 24.59 -0.05 -12.88
CA GLU A 31 23.45 -0.84 -13.30
C GLU A 31 22.89 -1.58 -12.09
N GLN A 32 21.79 -1.06 -11.54
CA GLN A 32 21.06 -1.81 -10.52
C GLN A 32 20.63 -3.17 -11.09
N PRO A 33 20.81 -4.28 -10.35
CA PRO A 33 20.35 -5.60 -10.76
C PRO A 33 18.86 -5.58 -11.13
N LEU A 34 18.45 -6.35 -12.14
CA LEU A 34 17.07 -6.40 -12.64
C LEU A 34 16.02 -6.61 -11.53
N LYS A 35 16.34 -7.45 -10.52
CA LYS A 35 15.47 -7.69 -9.37
C LYS A 35 15.23 -6.43 -8.53
N GLN A 36 16.25 -5.60 -8.35
CA GLN A 36 16.15 -4.34 -7.62
C GLN A 36 15.34 -3.31 -8.43
N ARG A 37 15.58 -3.23 -9.75
CA ARG A 37 14.79 -2.34 -10.64
C ARG A 37 13.31 -2.72 -10.61
N LEU A 38 12.98 -4.01 -10.69
CA LEU A 38 11.61 -4.51 -10.64
C LEU A 38 10.96 -4.20 -9.28
N GLY A 39 11.69 -4.43 -8.17
CA GLY A 39 11.22 -4.07 -6.83
C GLY A 39 10.89 -2.58 -6.69
N ASN A 40 11.78 -1.70 -7.17
CA ASN A 40 11.58 -0.25 -7.14
C ASN A 40 10.36 0.18 -7.99
N GLN A 41 10.18 -0.42 -9.17
CA GLN A 41 9.01 -0.15 -10.02
C GLN A 41 7.70 -0.59 -9.36
N LEU A 42 7.68 -1.78 -8.73
CA LEU A 42 6.51 -2.27 -8.01
C LEU A 42 6.18 -1.40 -6.80
N GLN A 43 7.19 -0.97 -6.04
CA GLN A 43 7.00 -0.06 -4.91
C GLN A 43 6.46 1.30 -5.38
N TYR A 44 6.99 1.85 -6.47
CA TYR A 44 6.49 3.09 -7.07
C TYR A 44 5.03 2.96 -7.50
N LYS A 45 4.69 1.88 -8.22
CA LYS A 45 3.32 1.61 -8.66
C LYS A 45 2.39 1.48 -7.44
N ALA A 46 2.78 0.70 -6.44
CA ALA A 46 2.02 0.54 -5.19
C ALA A 46 1.78 1.89 -4.50
N LYS A 47 2.82 2.72 -4.37
CA LYS A 47 2.71 4.05 -3.75
C LYS A 47 1.77 4.98 -4.53
N SER A 48 1.79 4.91 -5.86
CA SER A 48 0.97 5.78 -6.73
C SER A 48 -0.54 5.50 -6.69
N ILE A 49 -0.94 4.31 -6.26
CA ILE A 49 -2.36 3.88 -6.21
C ILE A 49 -2.92 3.75 -4.79
N THR A 50 -2.06 3.80 -3.77
CA THR A 50 -2.46 3.60 -2.37
C THR A 50 -2.64 4.96 -1.69
N VAL A 51 -3.75 5.13 -0.99
CA VAL A 51 -4.10 6.36 -0.26
C VAL A 51 -4.30 6.08 1.22
N LYS A 52 -4.17 7.11 2.07
CA LYS A 52 -4.62 7.02 3.46
C LYS A 52 -6.10 7.34 3.51
N VAL A 53 -6.83 6.51 4.25
CA VAL A 53 -8.22 6.76 4.64
C VAL A 53 -8.17 7.29 6.06
N LEU A 54 -8.54 8.56 6.23
CA LEU A 54 -8.45 9.28 7.49
C LEU A 54 -9.84 9.54 8.06
N SER A 55 -9.94 9.49 9.37
CA SER A 55 -11.02 10.06 10.17
C SER A 55 -10.43 10.62 11.46
N LYS A 56 -11.26 11.19 12.34
CA LYS A 56 -10.81 11.94 13.52
C LYS A 56 -9.68 11.26 14.31
N ASP A 57 -9.87 9.99 14.69
CA ASP A 57 -8.95 9.24 15.55
C ASP A 57 -8.56 7.88 14.92
N PHE A 58 -8.75 7.73 13.60
CA PHE A 58 -8.49 6.48 12.90
C PHE A 58 -7.84 6.68 11.53
N LEU A 59 -6.84 5.85 11.25
CA LEU A 59 -6.15 5.77 9.97
C LEU A 59 -6.24 4.34 9.42
N GLY A 60 -6.61 4.25 8.14
CA GLY A 60 -6.53 3.03 7.35
C GLY A 60 -5.91 3.31 5.98
N SER A 61 -5.89 2.28 5.13
CA SER A 61 -5.41 2.36 3.76
C SER A 61 -6.56 2.20 2.76
N GLY A 62 -6.33 2.65 1.53
CA GLY A 62 -7.27 2.45 0.43
C GLY A 62 -6.57 2.39 -0.91
N ILE A 63 -7.30 1.93 -1.92
CA ILE A 63 -6.81 1.72 -3.30
C ILE A 63 -7.63 2.59 -4.25
N LEU A 64 -6.97 3.40 -5.08
CA LEU A 64 -7.61 4.11 -6.18
C LEU A 64 -8.00 3.12 -7.28
N ILE A 65 -9.28 2.76 -7.37
CA ILE A 65 -9.77 1.68 -8.26
C ILE A 65 -10.54 2.18 -9.48
N HIS A 66 -11.03 3.42 -9.46
CA HIS A 66 -11.82 3.98 -10.55
C HIS A 66 -11.78 5.50 -10.54
N LYS A 67 -11.97 6.11 -11.71
CA LYS A 67 -12.12 7.55 -11.90
C LYS A 67 -13.20 7.83 -12.94
N GLN A 68 -14.15 8.70 -12.61
CA GLN A 68 -15.16 9.24 -13.52
C GLN A 68 -15.10 10.77 -13.48
N GLY A 69 -14.65 11.39 -14.56
CA GLY A 69 -14.36 12.83 -14.57
C GLY A 69 -13.34 13.19 -13.49
N SER A 70 -13.70 14.08 -12.58
CA SER A 70 -12.86 14.47 -11.42
C SER A 70 -13.11 13.63 -10.16
N VAL A 71 -14.03 12.66 -10.19
CA VAL A 71 -14.42 11.86 -9.02
C VAL A 71 -13.65 10.55 -9.03
N TYR A 72 -12.98 10.24 -7.93
CA TYR A 72 -12.23 9.01 -7.72
C TYR A 72 -13.00 8.10 -6.77
N THR A 73 -12.97 6.80 -7.03
CA THR A 73 -13.46 5.77 -6.10
C THR A 73 -12.26 5.09 -5.44
N VAL A 74 -12.30 5.05 -4.12
CA VAL A 74 -11.33 4.37 -3.27
C VAL A 74 -11.98 3.09 -2.75
N LEU A 75 -11.34 1.94 -2.96
CA LEU A 75 -11.69 0.68 -2.31
C LEU A 75 -10.93 0.58 -0.99
N THR A 76 -11.60 0.17 0.08
CA THR A 76 -11.00 -0.06 1.41
C THR A 76 -11.76 -1.19 2.11
N ASN A 77 -11.40 -1.50 3.36
CA ASN A 77 -12.19 -2.43 4.17
C ASN A 77 -13.39 -1.74 4.83
N ALA A 78 -14.45 -2.49 5.09
CA ALA A 78 -15.61 -1.96 5.81
C ALA A 78 -15.26 -1.61 7.27
N HIS A 79 -14.42 -2.41 7.92
CA HIS A 79 -14.01 -2.13 9.30
C HIS A 79 -13.22 -0.82 9.42
N VAL A 80 -12.47 -0.40 8.40
CA VAL A 80 -11.78 0.91 8.39
C VAL A 80 -12.79 2.05 8.57
N LEU A 81 -13.93 1.98 7.87
CA LEU A 81 -14.99 2.98 8.02
C LEU A 81 -15.76 2.83 9.34
N LYS A 82 -16.02 1.59 9.80
CA LYS A 82 -16.75 1.33 11.06
C LYS A 82 -15.97 1.71 12.31
N SER A 83 -14.64 1.56 12.28
CA SER A 83 -13.74 1.96 13.36
C SER A 83 -13.52 3.48 13.37
N GLY A 84 -13.56 4.12 12.20
CA GLY A 84 -13.61 5.58 12.09
C GLY A 84 -15.02 6.14 12.27
N LYS A 85 -15.12 7.47 12.27
CA LYS A 85 -16.40 8.19 12.17
C LYS A 85 -16.29 9.30 11.14
N PRO A 86 -17.35 9.58 10.35
CA PRO A 86 -17.32 10.71 9.43
C PRO A 86 -17.08 12.04 10.19
N PRO A 87 -16.53 13.06 9.52
CA PRO A 87 -16.17 13.10 8.11
C PRO A 87 -14.94 12.24 7.78
N TYR A 88 -15.00 11.51 6.67
CA TYR A 88 -13.84 10.80 6.14
C TYR A 88 -13.03 11.71 5.23
N GLN A 89 -11.73 11.49 5.19
CA GLN A 89 -10.81 12.20 4.31
C GLN A 89 -9.88 11.21 3.60
N ILE A 90 -9.44 11.57 2.40
CA ILE A 90 -8.46 10.82 1.63
C ILE A 90 -7.19 11.66 1.49
N GLN A 91 -6.08 11.17 2.03
CA GLN A 91 -4.76 11.73 1.74
C GLN A 91 -4.14 10.96 0.57
N THR A 92 -3.91 11.69 -0.52
CA THR A 92 -3.37 11.17 -1.79
C THR A 92 -1.84 11.08 -1.78
N PRO A 93 -1.20 10.39 -2.75
CA PRO A 93 0.24 10.11 -2.71
C PRO A 93 1.16 11.34 -2.72
N ASP A 94 0.67 12.48 -3.21
CA ASP A 94 1.34 13.78 -3.19
C ASP A 94 1.05 14.59 -1.91
N GLY A 95 0.25 14.04 -0.99
CA GLY A 95 -0.04 14.59 0.32
C GLY A 95 -1.29 15.45 0.39
N TYR A 96 -2.00 15.72 -0.72
CA TYR A 96 -3.25 16.47 -0.67
C TYR A 96 -4.34 15.68 0.05
N VAL A 97 -5.13 16.40 0.85
CA VAL A 97 -6.25 15.85 1.63
C VAL A 97 -7.57 16.32 1.03
N TYR A 98 -8.46 15.38 0.75
CA TYR A 98 -9.79 15.63 0.21
C TYR A 98 -10.86 15.10 1.17
N VAL A 99 -11.95 15.84 1.34
CA VAL A 99 -13.17 15.28 1.97
C VAL A 99 -13.69 14.15 1.09
N ALA A 100 -14.11 13.06 1.72
CA ALA A 100 -14.61 11.89 1.04
C ALA A 100 -15.96 11.46 1.58
N ASP A 101 -16.84 11.11 0.65
CA ASP A 101 -18.20 10.69 0.93
C ASP A 101 -18.33 9.17 0.79
N VAL A 102 -19.20 8.61 1.60
CA VAL A 102 -19.66 7.24 1.49
C VAL A 102 -20.80 7.22 0.45
N PRO A 103 -20.61 6.67 -0.76
CA PRO A 103 -21.65 6.69 -1.78
C PRO A 103 -22.88 5.94 -1.26
N SER A 104 -24.06 6.54 -1.43
CA SER A 104 -25.33 5.99 -0.91
C SER A 104 -26.27 5.52 -2.02
N THR A 105 -25.77 5.33 -3.24
CA THR A 105 -26.59 4.92 -4.39
C THR A 105 -26.79 3.41 -4.45
N LYS A 106 -27.94 2.97 -4.95
CA LYS A 106 -28.23 1.53 -5.17
C LYS A 106 -27.18 0.85 -6.05
N ASP A 107 -26.60 1.58 -7.00
CA ASP A 107 -25.61 1.09 -7.97
C ASP A 107 -24.18 1.06 -7.42
N SER A 108 -23.95 1.62 -6.24
CA SER A 108 -22.65 1.61 -5.56
C SER A 108 -22.88 1.55 -4.05
N PRO A 109 -23.36 0.39 -3.53
CA PRO A 109 -23.55 0.23 -2.10
C PRO A 109 -22.20 0.44 -1.41
N PRO A 110 -22.17 1.21 -0.32
CA PRO A 110 -20.91 1.55 0.34
C PRO A 110 -20.28 0.36 1.06
N TYR A 111 -21.05 -0.69 1.29
CA TYR A 111 -20.65 -1.92 1.96
C TYR A 111 -21.08 -3.12 1.12
N PHE A 112 -20.21 -4.13 1.03
CA PHE A 112 -20.41 -5.27 0.13
C PHE A 112 -20.95 -6.51 0.85
N LYS A 113 -22.22 -6.46 1.29
CA LYS A 113 -22.93 -7.56 1.99
C LYS A 113 -22.11 -8.11 3.18
N ASN A 114 -21.75 -9.39 3.14
CA ASN A 114 -20.99 -10.13 4.17
C ASN A 114 -19.47 -10.03 3.96
N ASN A 115 -19.01 -9.16 3.06
CA ASN A 115 -17.60 -8.92 2.80
C ASN A 115 -17.16 -7.64 3.50
N ASP A 116 -15.96 -7.68 4.05
CA ASP A 116 -15.32 -6.58 4.73
C ASP A 116 -14.69 -5.62 3.72
N LEU A 117 -15.51 -5.12 2.80
CA LEU A 117 -15.14 -4.16 1.78
C LEU A 117 -16.07 -2.95 1.87
N ALA A 118 -15.52 -1.79 1.58
CA ALA A 118 -16.26 -0.56 1.42
C ALA A 118 -15.65 0.33 0.35
N VAL A 119 -16.43 1.33 -0.08
CA VAL A 119 -15.97 2.36 -1.01
C VAL A 119 -16.14 3.76 -0.42
N LEU A 120 -15.21 4.64 -0.78
CA LEU A 120 -15.31 6.08 -0.59
C LEU A 120 -15.15 6.78 -1.93
N GLN A 121 -15.71 7.97 -2.06
CA GLN A 121 -15.48 8.84 -3.21
C GLN A 121 -14.97 10.21 -2.80
N PHE A 122 -14.01 10.73 -3.55
CA PHE A 122 -13.53 12.10 -3.38
C PHE A 122 -13.37 12.78 -4.73
N ARG A 123 -13.34 14.11 -4.75
CA ARG A 123 -13.21 14.92 -5.97
C ARG A 123 -11.85 15.59 -6.03
N SER A 124 -11.07 15.32 -7.08
CA SER A 124 -9.87 16.07 -7.43
C SER A 124 -9.96 16.64 -8.85
N PRO A 125 -10.28 17.94 -9.01
CA PRO A 125 -10.45 18.56 -10.32
C PRO A 125 -9.13 19.01 -10.95
N LYS A 126 -8.07 19.21 -10.16
CA LYS A 126 -6.79 19.78 -10.61
C LYS A 126 -5.69 18.74 -10.79
N VAL A 127 -5.73 17.65 -10.03
CA VAL A 127 -4.66 16.64 -10.02
C VAL A 127 -5.21 15.32 -10.55
N SER A 128 -4.44 14.67 -11.43
CA SER A 128 -4.76 13.33 -11.91
C SER A 128 -3.93 12.29 -11.17
N TYR A 129 -4.58 11.31 -10.56
CA TYR A 129 -3.94 10.20 -9.86
C TYR A 129 -4.00 8.92 -10.70
N ALA A 130 -3.02 8.04 -10.48
CA ALA A 130 -3.02 6.71 -11.09
C ALA A 130 -4.18 5.87 -10.53
N ILE A 131 -4.73 5.02 -11.39
CA ILE A 131 -5.71 3.99 -11.00
C ILE A 131 -5.04 2.63 -11.05
N ALA A 132 -5.36 1.79 -10.08
CA ALA A 132 -4.86 0.43 -9.98
C ALA A 132 -5.17 -0.41 -11.21
N SER A 133 -4.16 -1.09 -11.75
CA SER A 133 -4.38 -2.23 -12.64
C SER A 133 -4.95 -3.38 -11.83
N ILE A 134 -6.04 -3.97 -12.29
CA ILE A 134 -6.74 -5.04 -11.58
C ILE A 134 -6.36 -6.39 -12.19
N GLY A 135 -5.76 -7.25 -11.38
CA GLY A 135 -5.37 -8.61 -11.78
C GLY A 135 -6.47 -9.62 -11.47
N SER A 136 -6.03 -10.83 -11.15
CA SER A 136 -6.91 -11.90 -10.68
C SER A 136 -6.28 -12.73 -9.57
N ALA A 137 -7.01 -12.96 -8.49
CA ALA A 137 -6.61 -13.86 -7.42
C ALA A 137 -6.59 -15.32 -7.86
N SER A 138 -7.36 -15.71 -8.89
CA SER A 138 -7.34 -17.09 -9.40
C SER A 138 -6.04 -17.46 -10.10
N SER A 139 -5.20 -16.47 -10.44
CA SER A 139 -3.84 -16.69 -10.96
C SER A 139 -2.82 -17.01 -9.88
N LEU A 140 -3.17 -16.81 -8.60
CA LEU A 140 -2.27 -17.04 -7.48
C LEU A 140 -2.16 -18.53 -7.17
N ASN A 141 -0.93 -18.95 -6.87
CA ASN A 141 -0.62 -20.23 -6.28
C ASN A 141 0.16 -20.04 -4.98
N VAL A 142 0.06 -20.99 -4.06
CA VAL A 142 0.91 -21.01 -2.86
C VAL A 142 2.38 -20.95 -3.27
N GLY A 143 3.15 -20.08 -2.62
CA GLY A 143 4.54 -19.79 -2.92
C GLY A 143 4.78 -18.67 -3.93
N ASN A 144 3.76 -18.17 -4.64
CA ASN A 144 3.90 -16.99 -5.48
C ASN A 144 4.29 -15.76 -4.67
N GLU A 145 5.23 -14.96 -5.19
CA GLU A 145 5.59 -13.68 -4.58
C GLU A 145 4.44 -12.68 -4.69
N VAL A 146 4.13 -12.03 -3.58
CA VAL A 146 3.11 -10.99 -3.46
C VAL A 146 3.62 -9.83 -2.62
N PHE A 147 3.10 -8.65 -2.92
CA PHE A 147 3.59 -7.40 -2.35
C PHE A 147 2.45 -6.65 -1.68
N ALA A 148 2.52 -6.51 -0.36
CA ALA A 148 1.53 -5.78 0.42
C ALA A 148 1.98 -4.33 0.60
N ALA A 149 1.09 -3.38 0.35
CA ALA A 149 1.35 -1.97 0.60
C ALA A 149 0.23 -1.33 1.43
N GLY A 150 0.59 -0.29 2.17
CA GLY A 150 -0.34 0.43 3.03
C GLY A 150 0.36 1.46 3.90
N PHE A 151 -0.39 2.00 4.84
CA PHE A 151 0.06 3.02 5.79
C PHE A 151 -0.14 2.51 7.21
N PRO A 152 0.89 1.94 7.83
CA PRO A 152 0.80 1.53 9.20
C PRO A 152 0.58 2.72 10.14
N PHE A 153 -0.19 2.48 11.19
CA PHE A 153 -0.45 3.45 12.24
C PHE A 153 -0.31 2.78 13.60
N ASP A 154 0.53 3.38 14.44
CA ASP A 154 0.62 3.00 15.84
C ASP A 154 -0.44 3.78 16.62
N PHE A 155 -1.49 3.07 17.03
CA PHE A 155 -2.61 3.64 17.77
C PHE A 155 -2.29 3.91 19.25
N ASP A 156 -1.24 3.28 19.80
CA ASP A 156 -0.85 3.47 21.19
C ASP A 156 -0.02 4.76 21.35
N THR A 157 0.83 5.06 20.36
CA THR A 157 1.65 6.28 20.31
C THR A 157 1.07 7.38 19.42
N ASN A 158 -0.06 7.11 18.75
CA ASN A 158 -0.70 8.00 17.78
C ASN A 158 0.26 8.43 16.64
N GLN A 159 1.07 7.48 16.14
CA GLN A 159 2.14 7.74 15.18
C GLN A 159 1.84 7.14 13.80
N ASP A 160 1.89 8.01 12.78
CA ASP A 160 1.87 7.63 11.36
C ASP A 160 3.27 7.19 10.91
N GLN A 161 3.39 5.94 10.47
CA GLN A 161 4.67 5.35 10.07
C GLN A 161 4.98 5.54 8.58
N GLY A 162 4.11 6.26 7.85
CA GLY A 162 4.27 6.51 6.42
C GLY A 162 3.93 5.31 5.54
N PHE A 163 4.28 5.42 4.27
CA PHE A 163 4.02 4.36 3.29
C PHE A 163 4.97 3.17 3.49
N VAL A 164 4.40 1.98 3.65
CA VAL A 164 5.15 0.73 3.78
C VAL A 164 4.82 -0.21 2.63
N PHE A 165 5.87 -0.87 2.13
CA PHE A 165 5.82 -1.88 1.09
C PHE A 165 6.55 -3.12 1.59
N LYS A 166 5.85 -4.25 1.67
CA LYS A 166 6.38 -5.52 2.18
C LYS A 166 6.33 -6.58 1.10
N THR A 167 7.42 -7.32 0.92
CA THR A 167 7.48 -8.50 0.05
C THR A 167 7.19 -9.75 0.87
N GLY A 168 6.47 -10.70 0.28
CA GLY A 168 6.14 -11.97 0.91
C GLY A 168 5.65 -12.97 -0.13
N LYS A 169 5.04 -14.05 0.34
CA LYS A 169 4.52 -15.11 -0.51
C LYS A 169 3.12 -15.50 -0.10
N VAL A 170 2.34 -15.99 -1.06
CA VAL A 170 1.07 -16.66 -0.76
C VAL A 170 1.37 -17.91 0.07
N SER A 171 0.77 -18.01 1.25
CA SER A 171 0.92 -19.14 2.16
C SER A 171 -0.27 -20.10 2.08
N LEU A 172 -1.47 -19.56 1.86
CA LEU A 172 -2.73 -20.31 1.84
C LEU A 172 -3.70 -19.69 0.83
N ILE A 173 -4.50 -20.55 0.19
CA ILE A 173 -5.66 -20.14 -0.60
C ILE A 173 -6.83 -21.01 -0.13
N LEU A 174 -7.82 -20.40 0.52
CA LEU A 174 -8.98 -21.12 1.04
C LEU A 174 -9.99 -21.35 -0.08
N LYS A 175 -10.48 -22.59 -0.19
CA LYS A 175 -11.62 -22.92 -1.05
C LYS A 175 -12.90 -22.17 -0.66
N LYS A 176 -12.98 -21.76 0.60
CA LYS A 176 -14.14 -21.11 1.19
C LYS A 176 -13.72 -19.87 1.98
N ALA A 177 -14.46 -18.79 1.78
CA ALA A 177 -14.19 -17.52 2.45
C ALA A 177 -14.46 -17.60 3.94
N LEU A 178 -13.56 -16.99 4.71
CA LEU A 178 -13.83 -16.59 6.09
C LEU A 178 -14.87 -15.47 6.10
N GLU A 179 -15.50 -15.25 7.25
CA GLU A 179 -16.30 -14.06 7.49
C GLU A 179 -15.58 -12.80 7.00
N GLY A 180 -16.27 -11.89 6.31
CA GLY A 180 -15.63 -10.75 5.67
C GLY A 180 -15.02 -11.03 4.29
N GLY A 181 -15.08 -12.26 3.77
CA GLY A 181 -14.66 -12.57 2.40
C GLY A 181 -13.17 -12.93 2.25
N TYR A 182 -12.47 -13.15 3.36
CA TYR A 182 -11.03 -13.44 3.34
C TYR A 182 -10.75 -14.85 2.82
N GLN A 183 -9.83 -14.97 1.85
CA GLN A 183 -9.48 -16.26 1.24
C GLN A 183 -7.99 -16.41 0.96
N ILE A 184 -7.24 -15.31 0.80
CA ILE A 184 -5.84 -15.35 0.42
C ILE A 184 -4.99 -15.11 1.66
N GLY A 185 -4.32 -16.16 2.12
CA GLY A 185 -3.32 -16.09 3.18
C GLY A 185 -1.93 -15.82 2.62
N TYR A 186 -1.17 -14.93 3.23
CA TYR A 186 0.19 -14.59 2.82
C TYR A 186 1.10 -14.27 3.99
N THR A 187 2.41 -14.38 3.74
CA THR A 187 3.47 -14.23 4.76
C THR A 187 3.88 -12.78 5.01
N ASN A 188 3.36 -11.82 4.24
CA ASN A 188 3.63 -10.41 4.49
C ASN A 188 3.04 -10.05 5.86
N ASP A 189 3.90 -9.65 6.78
CA ASP A 189 3.51 -9.20 8.11
C ASP A 189 2.68 -7.91 7.98
N LEU A 190 1.36 -7.96 8.19
CA LEU A 190 0.53 -6.76 8.14
C LEU A 190 0.48 -6.07 9.50
N GLN A 191 0.60 -4.75 9.46
CA GLN A 191 0.45 -3.89 10.64
C GLN A 191 -0.89 -3.17 10.62
N LYS A 192 -1.37 -2.77 11.79
CA LYS A 192 -2.57 -1.92 11.92
C LYS A 192 -2.43 -0.69 11.03
N GLY A 193 -3.52 -0.29 10.36
CA GLY A 193 -3.52 0.80 9.38
C GLY A 193 -3.26 0.37 7.92
N MET A 194 -2.60 -0.77 7.68
CA MET A 194 -2.41 -1.29 6.31
C MET A 194 -3.69 -1.90 5.70
N SER A 195 -4.68 -2.19 6.53
CA SER A 195 -5.99 -2.70 6.10
C SER A 195 -6.65 -1.76 5.08
N GLY A 196 -7.19 -2.33 4.02
CA GLY A 196 -7.76 -1.66 2.86
C GLY A 196 -6.75 -1.34 1.76
N GLY A 197 -5.45 -1.52 2.00
CA GLY A 197 -4.38 -1.35 1.00
C GLY A 197 -4.27 -2.54 0.03
N PRO A 198 -3.46 -2.41 -1.05
CA PRO A 198 -3.37 -3.45 -2.07
C PRO A 198 -2.42 -4.60 -1.68
N LEU A 199 -2.79 -5.80 -2.11
CA LEU A 199 -1.87 -6.92 -2.32
C LEU A 199 -1.65 -7.08 -3.83
N LEU A 200 -0.40 -6.95 -4.26
CA LEU A 200 0.00 -6.97 -5.67
C LEU A 200 0.67 -8.27 -6.06
N ASN A 201 0.45 -8.70 -7.31
CA ASN A 201 1.29 -9.71 -7.95
C ASN A 201 2.60 -9.11 -8.51
N ARG A 202 3.46 -9.95 -9.10
CA ARG A 202 4.73 -9.54 -9.74
C ARG A 202 4.60 -8.57 -10.92
N PHE A 203 3.40 -8.37 -11.45
CA PHE A 203 3.09 -7.40 -12.51
C PHE A 203 2.57 -6.07 -11.94
N GLY A 204 2.48 -5.96 -10.61
CA GLY A 204 1.97 -4.79 -9.92
C GLY A 204 0.46 -4.60 -10.11
N GLU A 205 -0.26 -5.69 -10.36
CA GLU A 205 -1.71 -5.70 -10.44
C GLU A 205 -2.30 -6.08 -9.08
N VAL A 206 -3.39 -5.41 -8.70
CA VAL A 206 -4.10 -5.72 -7.45
C VAL A 206 -4.81 -7.06 -7.61
N VAL A 207 -4.43 -8.03 -6.76
CA VAL A 207 -5.02 -9.38 -6.72
C VAL A 207 -5.86 -9.59 -5.46
N ALA A 208 -5.59 -8.86 -4.39
CA ALA A 208 -6.40 -8.87 -3.17
C ALA A 208 -6.32 -7.53 -2.42
N ILE A 209 -7.22 -7.36 -1.45
CA ILE A 209 -7.26 -6.23 -0.53
C ILE A 209 -6.76 -6.72 0.83
N ASN A 210 -5.74 -6.07 1.39
CA ASN A 210 -5.20 -6.36 2.72
C ASN A 210 -6.29 -6.14 3.78
N GLY A 211 -6.44 -7.01 4.79
CA GLY A 211 -7.40 -6.75 5.87
C GLY A 211 -7.06 -7.33 7.24
N MET A 212 -7.01 -8.66 7.42
CA MET A 212 -6.71 -9.26 8.73
C MET A 212 -5.22 -9.55 8.89
N HIS A 213 -4.69 -9.26 10.07
CA HIS A 213 -3.34 -9.65 10.49
C HIS A 213 -3.33 -11.07 11.10
N ALA A 214 -2.14 -11.66 11.19
CA ALA A 214 -1.95 -13.04 11.66
C ALA A 214 -2.32 -13.26 13.15
N GLU A 215 -2.24 -12.20 13.97
CA GLU A 215 -2.49 -12.24 15.42
C GLU A 215 -3.74 -11.45 15.83
N PRO A 216 -4.96 -11.93 15.57
CA PRO A 216 -6.19 -11.21 15.89
C PRO A 216 -6.30 -10.96 17.40
N LEU A 217 -6.62 -9.71 17.75
CA LEU A 217 -6.63 -9.25 19.14
C LEU A 217 -7.82 -9.76 19.95
N TRP A 218 -8.88 -10.25 19.30
CA TRP A 218 -10.13 -10.69 19.94
C TRP A 218 -10.86 -11.78 19.14
N GLY A 219 -11.47 -12.75 19.83
CA GLY A 219 -12.40 -13.74 19.25
C GLY A 219 -11.75 -14.91 18.50
N ASN A 220 -12.57 -15.73 17.84
CA ASN A 220 -12.10 -16.74 16.88
C ASN A 220 -12.13 -16.13 15.46
N PRO A 221 -10.98 -15.71 14.91
CA PRO A 221 -10.92 -15.09 13.58
C PRO A 221 -11.23 -16.06 12.43
N TYR A 222 -11.19 -17.37 12.69
CA TYR A 222 -11.23 -18.40 11.68
C TYR A 222 -12.60 -19.08 11.67
N VAL A 223 -13.60 -18.30 11.27
CA VAL A 223 -14.97 -18.77 11.01
C VAL A 223 -15.26 -18.55 9.54
N TYR A 224 -15.77 -19.57 8.86
CA TYR A 224 -16.21 -19.44 7.48
C TYR A 224 -17.54 -18.69 7.38
N GLN A 225 -17.86 -18.13 6.21
CA GLN A 225 -19.12 -17.39 6.00
C GLN A 225 -20.41 -18.20 6.24
N ASP A 226 -20.34 -19.53 6.32
CA ASP A 226 -21.49 -20.39 6.67
C ASP A 226 -21.53 -20.79 8.16
N GLY A 227 -20.66 -20.21 8.99
CA GLY A 227 -20.58 -20.46 10.43
C GLY A 227 -19.72 -21.67 10.83
N THR A 228 -19.30 -22.53 9.89
CA THR A 228 -18.37 -23.63 10.21
C THR A 228 -16.95 -23.14 10.48
N GLN A 229 -16.14 -23.98 11.12
CA GLN A 229 -14.76 -23.65 11.48
C GLN A 229 -13.77 -24.62 10.81
N PRO A 230 -12.55 -24.16 10.48
CA PRO A 230 -11.50 -25.04 9.99
C PRO A 230 -11.02 -25.99 11.09
N GLU A 231 -10.55 -27.16 10.69
CA GLU A 231 -9.89 -28.11 11.60
C GLU A 231 -8.60 -27.52 12.20
N GLN A 232 -8.21 -27.99 13.39
CA GLN A 232 -7.07 -27.46 14.14
C GLN A 232 -5.76 -27.38 13.34
N PRO A 233 -5.34 -28.42 12.57
CA PRO A 233 -4.10 -28.34 11.79
C PRO A 233 -4.12 -27.23 10.74
N LEU A 234 -5.29 -26.94 10.17
CA LEU A 234 -5.44 -25.82 9.25
C LEU A 234 -5.40 -24.49 10.02
N ARG A 235 -6.07 -24.39 11.17
CA ARG A 235 -6.06 -23.18 12.01
C ARG A 235 -4.65 -22.78 12.44
N GLU A 236 -3.79 -23.72 12.80
CA GLU A 236 -2.39 -23.47 13.15
C GLU A 236 -1.55 -22.92 11.99
N ARG A 237 -1.91 -23.27 10.75
CA ARG A 237 -1.28 -22.69 9.55
C ARG A 237 -1.86 -21.32 9.25
N MET A 238 -3.16 -21.14 9.49
CA MET A 238 -3.86 -19.87 9.28
C MET A 238 -3.34 -18.78 10.21
N SER A 239 -3.05 -19.10 11.48
CA SER A 239 -2.50 -18.17 12.48
C SER A 239 -1.12 -17.62 12.15
N LYS A 240 -0.43 -18.17 11.15
CA LYS A 240 0.88 -17.70 10.69
C LYS A 240 0.79 -16.80 9.46
N SER A 241 -0.42 -16.47 9.02
CA SER A 241 -0.67 -15.75 7.78
C SER A 241 -1.48 -14.48 8.04
N SER A 242 -1.11 -13.41 7.35
CA SER A 242 -2.03 -12.29 7.11
C SER A 242 -3.04 -12.70 6.04
N TRP A 243 -4.19 -12.02 6.01
CA TRP A 243 -5.30 -12.39 5.12
C TRP A 243 -5.81 -11.22 4.30
N GLY A 244 -6.13 -11.53 3.05
CA GLY A 244 -6.71 -10.61 2.08
C GLY A 244 -7.97 -11.15 1.43
N ILE A 245 -8.79 -10.20 0.99
CA ILE A 245 -10.04 -10.45 0.26
C ILE A 245 -9.70 -10.46 -1.24
N PRO A 246 -10.01 -11.53 -1.99
CA PRO A 246 -9.79 -11.56 -3.44
C PRO A 246 -10.43 -10.36 -4.14
N ILE A 247 -9.72 -9.77 -5.12
CA ILE A 247 -10.21 -8.59 -5.84
C ILE A 247 -11.50 -8.85 -6.63
N GLU A 248 -11.75 -10.11 -7.00
CA GLU A 248 -12.98 -10.59 -7.63
C GLU A 248 -14.21 -10.34 -6.76
N THR A 249 -14.07 -10.34 -5.42
CA THR A 249 -15.16 -10.05 -4.48
C THR A 249 -15.78 -8.68 -4.77
N TRP A 250 -14.94 -7.70 -5.09
CA TRP A 250 -15.40 -6.37 -5.50
C TRP A 250 -15.98 -6.37 -6.93
N LYS A 251 -15.34 -7.06 -7.89
CA LYS A 251 -15.82 -7.13 -9.29
C LYS A 251 -17.22 -7.74 -9.37
N ASN A 252 -17.43 -8.86 -8.68
CA ASN A 252 -18.68 -9.61 -8.69
C ASN A 252 -19.81 -8.86 -7.99
N ALA A 253 -19.48 -8.02 -7.00
CA ALA A 253 -20.50 -7.23 -6.34
C ALA A 253 -21.00 -6.04 -7.18
N LYS A 254 -20.22 -5.57 -8.16
CA LYS A 254 -20.72 -4.63 -9.18
C LYS A 254 -21.62 -5.29 -10.22
N ASN A 255 -21.37 -6.57 -10.51
CA ASN A 255 -22.09 -7.35 -11.51
C ASN A 255 -22.58 -8.67 -10.89
N PRO A 256 -23.64 -8.66 -10.05
CA PRO A 256 -24.18 -9.88 -9.50
C PRO A 256 -24.64 -10.76 -10.67
N THR A 257 -24.02 -11.92 -10.85
CA THR A 257 -24.51 -12.93 -11.79
C THR A 257 -25.95 -13.29 -11.36
N PRO A 258 -26.92 -13.32 -12.29
CA PRO A 258 -28.32 -13.63 -11.98
C PRO A 258 -28.50 -15.02 -11.38
#